data_AF-A0A0B1PEJ4-F1
#
_entry.id   AF-A0A0B1PEJ4-F1
#
_cell.length_a   1.000
_cell.length_b   1.000
_cell.length_c   1.000
_cell.angle_alpha   90.00
_cell.angle_beta   90.00
_cell.angle_gamma   90.00
#
_symmetry.space_group_name_H-M   'P 1'
#
loop_
_entity.id
_entity.type
_entity.pdbx_description
1 polymer ?
#
loop_
_entity_poly.entity_id
_entity_poly.type
_entity_poly.pdbx_seq_one_letter_code
_entity_poly.pdbx_strand_id
1 'polypeptide(L)'
;MGSFCQELNWKQPLTGSVLIPKVTAVIRKEQGDVEVSKTILADEVERVYSVRPAHLKLYGRNKAETPHRTWMAFFSKAPHSSFKVFDESGVARPFKKQQLLDFCRRCNGHHQTKNWSRAPSCGNCCSTNHSEERCMAATKCRNCGGPHRSDSRRCLARPTRLGAPRKEQMKTFWQVGEREYQAVLRAKAAEESATSA
;
A
#
# COMPACT_ATOMS: atom_id res chain seq x y z
N MET A 1 -10.38 22.63 -39.42
CA MET A 1 -10.81 21.67 -38.38
C MET A 1 -9.96 20.42 -38.53
N GLY A 2 -9.20 20.06 -37.49
CA GLY A 2 -8.30 18.91 -37.52
C GLY A 2 -7.15 19.10 -36.54
N SER A 3 -7.48 19.10 -35.25
CA SER A 3 -6.55 19.24 -34.12
C SER A 3 -5.47 18.17 -34.17
N PHE A 4 -4.23 18.60 -34.36
CA PHE A 4 -3.03 17.77 -34.31
C PHE A 4 -2.73 17.46 -32.83
N CYS A 5 -3.25 16.33 -32.32
CA CYS A 5 -2.86 15.80 -31.01
C CYS A 5 -1.41 15.28 -31.10
N GLN A 6 -0.45 16.09 -30.64
CA GLN A 6 0.89 15.58 -30.35
C GLN A 6 0.85 14.73 -29.08
N GLU A 7 1.00 13.42 -29.29
CA GLU A 7 1.31 12.44 -28.26
C GLU A 7 2.65 12.79 -27.60
N LEU A 8 2.62 13.06 -26.29
CA LEU A 8 3.83 13.27 -25.49
C LEU A 8 4.53 11.93 -25.26
N ASN A 9 5.66 11.81 -25.95
CA ASN A 9 6.59 10.69 -26.02
C ASN A 9 7.10 10.24 -24.64
N TRP A 10 6.93 8.95 -24.36
CA TRP A 10 7.28 8.27 -23.11
C TRP A 10 8.76 7.84 -23.09
N LYS A 11 9.71 8.76 -22.89
CA LYS A 11 11.14 8.39 -22.78
C LYS A 11 11.90 9.15 -21.71
N GLN A 12 11.78 8.69 -20.47
CA GLN A 12 12.87 8.51 -19.49
C GLN A 12 12.27 7.94 -18.17
N PRO A 13 12.86 6.89 -17.57
CA PRO A 13 12.36 6.38 -16.29
C PRO A 13 12.61 7.42 -15.19
N LEU A 14 11.54 7.92 -14.57
CA LEU A 14 11.62 8.75 -13.36
C LEU A 14 12.16 7.88 -12.22
N THR A 15 13.42 8.07 -11.84
CA THR A 15 14.10 7.22 -10.85
C THR A 15 13.90 7.70 -9.41
N GLY A 16 13.58 8.98 -9.21
CA GLY A 16 13.37 9.58 -7.89
C GLY A 16 11.97 10.15 -7.73
N SER A 17 11.23 9.70 -6.70
CA SER A 17 9.99 10.36 -6.25
C SER A 17 10.18 10.90 -4.84
N VAL A 18 9.75 12.14 -4.59
CA VAL A 18 9.85 12.84 -3.30
C VAL A 18 8.49 13.33 -2.86
N LEU A 19 8.20 13.17 -1.57
CA LEU A 19 7.09 13.84 -0.92
C LEU A 19 7.55 15.15 -0.32
N ILE A 20 6.84 16.23 -0.63
CA ILE A 20 7.01 17.56 -0.05
C ILE A 20 5.74 17.84 0.77
N PRO A 21 5.77 17.58 2.10
CA PRO A 21 4.61 17.76 2.95
C PRO A 21 4.43 19.22 3.37
N LYS A 22 3.19 19.57 3.74
CA LYS A 22 2.83 20.87 4.34
C LYS A 22 3.21 22.11 3.51
N VAL A 23 3.21 22.02 2.18
CA VAL A 23 3.41 23.20 1.33
C VAL A 23 2.19 24.11 1.49
N THR A 24 2.39 25.38 1.82
CA THR A 24 1.31 26.34 1.92
C THR A 24 0.55 26.47 0.61
N ALA A 25 -0.78 26.62 0.69
CA ALA A 25 -1.62 26.80 -0.48
C ALA A 25 -1.44 28.19 -1.10
N VAL A 26 -1.01 29.16 -0.31
CA VAL A 26 -0.86 30.57 -0.68
C VAL A 26 0.45 31.07 -0.09
N ILE A 27 1.20 31.86 -0.88
CA ILE A 27 2.41 32.57 -0.43
C ILE A 27 2.19 34.07 -0.60
N ARG A 28 2.81 34.87 0.26
CA ARG A 28 2.73 36.33 0.19
C ARG A 28 3.84 36.88 -0.70
N LYS A 29 3.47 37.61 -1.75
CA LYS A 29 4.40 38.35 -2.62
C LYS A 29 4.17 39.86 -2.45
N GLU A 30 5.08 40.66 -3.01
CA GLU A 30 4.94 42.13 -3.03
C GLU A 30 3.63 42.59 -3.70
N GLN A 31 3.15 41.89 -4.73
CA GLN A 31 1.88 42.17 -5.39
C GLN A 31 0.65 41.58 -4.67
N GLY A 32 0.83 41.01 -3.47
CA GLY A 32 -0.21 40.35 -2.68
C GLY A 32 -0.06 38.84 -2.59
N ASP A 33 -1.11 38.21 -2.06
CA ASP A 33 -1.15 36.77 -1.81
C ASP A 33 -1.39 36.00 -3.11
N VAL A 34 -0.57 34.99 -3.40
CA VAL A 34 -0.62 34.17 -4.64
C VAL A 34 -0.76 32.70 -4.30
N GLU A 35 -1.71 32.02 -4.95
CA GLU A 35 -1.88 30.56 -4.79
C GLU A 35 -0.66 29.81 -5.36
N VAL A 36 -0.13 28.86 -4.58
CA VAL A 36 1.01 28.03 -4.98
C VAL A 36 0.58 27.06 -6.07
N SER A 37 0.90 27.45 -7.31
CA SER A 37 0.71 26.63 -8.50
C SER A 37 1.86 25.64 -8.70
N LYS A 38 1.70 24.73 -9.68
CA LYS A 38 2.75 23.77 -10.07
C LYS A 38 4.04 24.46 -10.51
N THR A 39 3.94 25.61 -11.18
CA THR A 39 5.12 26.33 -11.71
C THR A 39 5.88 27.02 -10.59
N ILE A 40 5.19 27.74 -9.72
CA ILE A 40 5.80 28.40 -8.55
C ILE A 40 6.53 27.38 -7.67
N LEU A 41 5.92 26.22 -7.44
CA LEU A 41 6.57 25.15 -6.69
C LEU A 41 7.76 24.54 -7.45
N ALA A 42 7.67 24.37 -8.77
CA ALA A 42 8.80 23.85 -9.56
C ALA A 42 10.01 24.79 -9.51
N ASP A 43 9.78 26.09 -9.65
CA ASP A 43 10.82 27.12 -9.64
C ASP A 43 11.46 27.21 -8.25
N GLU A 44 10.67 27.11 -7.18
CA GLU A 44 11.21 27.06 -5.81
C GLU A 44 12.04 25.79 -5.54
N VAL A 45 11.57 24.64 -6.00
CA VAL A 45 12.35 23.39 -5.87
C VAL A 45 13.66 23.50 -6.65
N GLU A 46 13.63 24.08 -7.85
CA GLU A 46 14.85 24.32 -8.64
C GLU A 46 15.79 25.29 -7.93
N ARG A 47 15.28 26.36 -7.31
CA ARG A 47 16.09 27.31 -6.53
C ARG A 47 16.79 26.67 -5.34
N VAL A 48 16.07 25.85 -4.56
CA VAL A 48 16.62 25.27 -3.32
C VAL A 48 17.47 24.02 -3.61
N TYR A 49 17.03 23.20 -4.56
CA TYR A 49 17.61 21.87 -4.81
C TYR A 49 18.47 21.82 -6.08
N SER A 50 18.58 22.94 -6.83
CA SER A 50 19.34 23.06 -8.09
C SER A 50 18.94 22.06 -9.19
N VAL A 51 17.79 21.40 -9.04
CA VAL A 51 17.27 20.44 -10.01
C VAL A 51 15.77 20.67 -10.16
N ARG A 52 15.35 20.94 -11.39
CA ARG A 52 13.92 21.08 -11.72
C ARG A 52 13.22 19.71 -11.70
N PRO A 53 12.11 19.56 -10.99
CA PRO A 53 11.28 18.35 -11.09
C PRO A 53 10.76 18.16 -12.52
N ALA A 54 10.80 16.94 -13.04
CA ALA A 54 10.20 16.60 -14.33
C ALA A 54 8.66 16.64 -14.26
N HIS A 55 8.09 16.31 -13.10
CA HIS A 55 6.65 16.37 -12.88
C HIS A 55 6.29 16.66 -11.42
N LEU A 56 5.20 17.41 -11.22
CA LEU A 56 4.62 17.71 -9.91
C LEU A 56 3.13 17.37 -9.90
N LYS A 57 2.69 16.67 -8.84
CA LYS A 57 1.27 16.41 -8.58
C LYS A 57 0.93 16.52 -7.10
N LEU A 58 -0.33 16.82 -6.81
CA LEU A 58 -0.87 16.72 -5.46
C LEU A 58 -0.91 15.25 -5.00
N TYR A 59 -0.61 15.02 -3.73
CA TYR A 59 -0.58 13.70 -3.12
C TYR A 59 -1.47 13.63 -1.87
N GLY A 60 -2.19 12.53 -1.72
CA GLY A 60 -3.12 12.33 -0.59
C GLY A 60 -4.42 13.13 -0.74
N ARG A 61 -5.18 13.23 0.37
CA ARG A 61 -6.40 14.05 0.41
C ARG A 61 -6.02 15.50 0.60
N ASN A 62 -6.13 16.30 -0.46
CA ASN A 62 -5.97 17.75 -0.42
C ASN A 62 -7.37 18.36 -0.52
N LYS A 63 -7.86 18.98 0.56
CA LYS A 63 -9.14 19.72 0.55
C LYS A 63 -8.85 21.16 0.14
N ALA A 64 -9.77 21.81 -0.56
CA ALA A 64 -9.57 23.21 -0.97
C ALA A 64 -9.41 24.15 0.24
N GLU A 65 -10.09 23.85 1.34
CA GLU A 65 -10.09 24.63 2.60
C GLU A 65 -8.82 24.44 3.44
N THR A 66 -7.97 23.45 3.17
CA THR A 66 -6.78 23.22 3.99
C THR A 66 -5.65 24.18 3.60
N PRO A 67 -5.03 24.89 4.57
CA PRO A 67 -3.99 25.88 4.30
C PRO A 67 -2.69 25.25 3.78
N HIS A 68 -2.55 23.93 3.93
CA HIS A 68 -1.40 23.18 3.44
C HIS A 68 -1.81 22.04 2.53
N ARG A 69 -0.99 21.80 1.51
CA ARG A 69 -1.11 20.73 0.53
C ARG A 69 0.15 19.86 0.56
N THR A 70 -0.01 18.58 0.25
CA THR A 70 1.14 17.67 0.08
C THR A 70 1.39 17.45 -1.40
N TRP A 71 2.62 17.70 -1.84
CA TRP A 71 3.02 17.53 -3.22
C TRP A 71 3.95 16.32 -3.37
N MET A 72 3.91 15.74 -4.56
CA MET A 72 4.84 14.71 -5.00
C MET A 72 5.61 15.22 -6.21
N ALA A 73 6.93 15.30 -6.05
CA ALA A 73 7.88 15.70 -7.09
C ALA A 73 8.56 14.48 -7.68
N PHE A 74 8.66 14.44 -9.00
CA PHE A 74 9.35 13.39 -9.73
C PHE A 74 10.58 13.95 -10.42
N PHE A 75 11.71 13.27 -10.24
CA PHE A 75 13.01 13.65 -10.76
C PHE A 75 13.55 12.56 -11.69
N SER A 76 14.32 12.98 -12.70
CA SER A 76 15.06 12.07 -13.58
C SER A 76 16.18 11.34 -12.85
N LYS A 77 16.75 11.97 -11.80
CA LYS A 77 17.75 11.41 -10.90
C LYS A 77 17.22 11.38 -9.48
N ALA A 78 17.53 10.32 -8.72
CA ALA A 78 17.14 10.21 -7.33
C ALA A 78 17.70 11.40 -6.54
N PRO A 79 16.87 12.09 -5.74
CA PRO A 79 17.38 13.14 -4.90
C PRO A 79 18.20 12.55 -3.75
N HIS A 80 19.36 13.16 -3.50
CA HIS A 80 20.37 12.65 -2.58
C HIS A 80 20.36 13.37 -1.22
N SER A 81 19.75 14.56 -1.14
CA SER A 81 19.65 15.34 0.10
C SER A 81 18.22 15.80 0.38
N SER A 82 17.93 16.04 1.67
CA SER A 82 16.68 16.61 2.13
C SER A 82 16.65 18.12 1.92
N PHE A 83 15.51 18.67 1.50
CA PHE A 83 15.32 20.11 1.32
C PHE A 83 13.96 20.56 1.85
N LYS A 84 13.75 21.88 1.95
CA LYS A 84 12.45 22.50 2.22
C LYS A 84 12.16 23.52 1.13
N VAL A 85 10.89 23.71 0.80
CA VAL A 85 10.43 24.78 -0.09
C VAL A 85 9.75 25.88 0.73
N PHE A 86 9.94 27.14 0.32
CA PHE A 86 9.37 28.33 0.94
C PHE A 86 9.70 28.49 2.44
N ASP A 87 10.71 27.77 2.95
CA ASP A 87 11.11 27.69 4.36
C ASP A 87 10.03 27.22 5.37
N GLU A 88 8.76 27.16 4.97
CA GLU A 88 7.60 26.77 5.79
C GLU A 88 7.20 25.31 5.62
N SER A 89 7.51 24.70 4.48
CA SER A 89 7.13 23.31 4.22
C SER A 89 7.85 22.33 5.15
N GLY A 90 7.26 21.14 5.30
CA GLY A 90 7.98 20.05 5.94
C GLY A 90 9.13 19.55 5.06
N VAL A 91 10.13 18.95 5.70
CA VAL A 91 11.31 18.43 5.01
C VAL A 91 10.91 17.40 3.95
N ALA A 92 11.33 17.67 2.72
CA ALA A 92 11.14 16.81 1.57
C ALA A 92 11.84 15.48 1.79
N ARG A 93 11.13 14.38 1.54
CA ARG A 93 11.61 13.02 1.82
C ARG A 93 11.40 12.08 0.64
N PRO A 94 12.34 11.17 0.37
CA PRO A 94 12.15 10.14 -0.65
C PRO A 94 10.83 9.40 -0.40
N PHE A 95 9.98 9.34 -1.43
CA PHE A 95 8.79 8.55 -1.40
C PHE A 95 9.17 7.09 -1.56
N LYS A 96 9.12 6.36 -0.45
CA LYS A 96 9.20 4.90 -0.48
C LYS A 96 7.80 4.38 -0.76
N LYS A 97 7.59 3.79 -1.94
CA LYS A 97 6.43 2.90 -2.13
C LYS A 97 6.49 1.88 -1.00
N GLN A 98 5.40 1.75 -0.26
CA GLN A 98 5.29 0.69 0.72
C GLN A 98 5.51 -0.63 -0.03
N GLN A 99 6.59 -1.34 0.30
CA GLN A 99 6.81 -2.66 -0.26
C GLN A 99 5.63 -3.51 0.16
N LEU A 100 4.87 -3.98 -0.82
CA LEU A 100 3.77 -4.91 -0.56
C LEU A 100 4.39 -6.14 0.09
N LEU A 101 3.78 -6.58 1.20
CA LEU A 101 4.12 -7.87 1.76
C LEU A 101 3.71 -8.92 0.73
N ASP A 102 4.67 -9.70 0.28
CA ASP A 102 4.40 -10.78 -0.65
C ASP A 102 3.72 -11.94 0.09
N PHE A 103 2.88 -12.67 -0.64
CA PHE A 103 2.37 -13.95 -0.16
C PHE A 103 3.45 -15.01 -0.33
N CYS A 104 3.89 -15.57 0.80
CA CYS A 104 4.86 -16.65 0.84
C CYS A 104 4.17 -17.98 0.58
N ARG A 105 4.44 -18.59 -0.59
CA ARG A 105 3.91 -19.92 -0.95
C ARG A 105 4.40 -21.05 -0.04
N ARG A 106 5.54 -20.87 0.65
CA ARG A 106 6.12 -21.88 1.54
C ARG A 106 5.40 -21.93 2.89
N CYS A 107 5.26 -20.79 3.56
CA CYS A 107 4.71 -20.71 4.92
C CYS A 107 3.25 -20.22 4.97
N ASN A 108 2.67 -19.87 3.81
CA ASN A 108 1.32 -19.33 3.65
C ASN A 108 1.05 -18.01 4.40
N GLY A 109 2.13 -17.31 4.77
CA GLY A 109 2.09 -16.02 5.46
C GLY A 109 2.36 -14.84 4.53
N HIS A 110 2.10 -13.64 5.03
CA HIS A 110 2.45 -12.39 4.37
C HIS A 110 3.71 -11.79 5.01
N HIS A 111 4.81 -11.75 4.26
CA HIS A 111 6.07 -11.16 4.74
C HIS A 111 6.91 -10.64 3.58
N GLN A 112 7.96 -9.87 3.89
CA GLN A 112 8.91 -9.42 2.89
C GLN A 112 9.75 -10.61 2.37
N THR A 113 10.11 -10.56 1.10
CA THR A 113 10.84 -11.60 0.33
C THR A 113 12.23 -11.93 0.88
N LYS A 114 12.73 -11.24 1.90
CA LYS A 114 14.10 -11.44 2.44
C LYS A 114 14.15 -12.26 3.74
N ASN A 115 13.01 -12.49 4.40
CA ASN A 115 12.97 -13.04 5.77
C ASN A 115 12.37 -14.45 5.84
N TRP A 116 13.02 -15.45 5.24
CA TRP A 116 12.51 -16.83 5.13
C TRP A 116 12.80 -17.74 6.33
N SER A 117 12.36 -17.36 7.54
CA SER A 117 12.62 -18.17 8.74
C SER A 117 11.52 -19.17 9.11
N ARG A 118 10.33 -19.10 8.49
CA ARG A 118 9.19 -19.96 8.86
C ARG A 118 9.21 -21.30 8.12
N ALA A 119 8.91 -22.36 8.85
CA ALA A 119 8.76 -23.71 8.30
C ALA A 119 7.66 -23.74 7.21
N PRO A 120 7.80 -24.62 6.19
CA PRO A 120 6.72 -24.92 5.26
C PRO A 120 5.44 -25.31 6.01
N SER A 121 4.30 -24.85 5.51
CA SER A 121 2.99 -25.22 6.06
C SER A 121 2.05 -25.68 4.94
N CYS A 122 1.12 -26.56 5.29
CA CYS A 122 0.07 -27.02 4.41
C CYS A 122 -0.84 -25.85 3.99
N GLY A 123 -1.05 -25.67 2.68
CA GLY A 123 -1.92 -24.61 2.14
C GLY A 123 -3.39 -24.73 2.54
N ASN A 124 -3.82 -25.93 2.93
CA ASN A 124 -5.19 -26.24 3.32
C ASN A 124 -5.45 -26.04 4.82
N CYS A 125 -4.68 -26.67 5.71
CA CYS A 125 -4.93 -26.66 7.15
C CYS A 125 -3.84 -25.97 7.99
N CYS A 126 -2.81 -25.42 7.36
CA CYS A 126 -1.69 -24.72 8.00
C CYS A 126 -0.78 -25.57 8.89
N SER A 127 -0.95 -26.89 8.92
CA SER A 127 -0.05 -27.81 9.64
C SER A 127 1.34 -27.82 9.01
N THR A 128 2.38 -27.92 9.83
CA THR A 128 3.76 -28.13 9.39
C THR A 128 4.12 -29.61 9.27
N ASN A 129 3.20 -30.51 9.61
CA ASN A 129 3.49 -31.94 9.80
C ASN A 129 3.26 -32.78 8.54
N HIS A 130 2.65 -32.21 7.50
CA HIS A 130 2.35 -32.91 6.25
C HIS A 130 2.33 -31.96 5.05
N SER A 131 2.43 -32.54 3.84
CA SER A 131 2.24 -31.85 2.57
C SER A 131 0.75 -31.70 2.22
N GLU A 132 0.40 -30.73 1.36
CA GLU A 132 -0.99 -30.44 0.98
C GLU A 132 -1.72 -31.66 0.39
N GLU A 133 -1.02 -32.52 -0.35
CA GLU A 133 -1.56 -33.76 -0.94
C GLU A 133 -2.08 -34.77 0.07
N ARG A 134 -1.51 -34.80 1.28
CA ARG A 134 -1.91 -35.74 2.35
C ARG A 134 -2.88 -35.11 3.35
N CYS A 135 -3.40 -33.92 3.05
CA CYS A 135 -4.22 -33.17 3.97
C CYS A 135 -5.68 -33.66 3.92
N MET A 136 -6.16 -34.23 5.02
CA MET A 136 -7.58 -34.60 5.20
C MET A 136 -8.36 -33.61 6.08
N ALA A 137 -7.70 -32.56 6.58
CA ALA A 137 -8.33 -31.57 7.44
C ALA A 137 -9.21 -30.60 6.65
N ALA A 138 -10.22 -30.04 7.32
CA ALA A 138 -11.00 -28.94 6.75
C ALA A 138 -10.11 -27.71 6.49
N THR A 139 -10.41 -26.99 5.41
CA THR A 139 -9.65 -25.81 5.02
C THR A 139 -9.73 -24.72 6.08
N LYS A 140 -8.57 -24.27 6.57
CA LYS A 140 -8.45 -23.21 7.57
C LYS A 140 -7.35 -22.22 7.19
N CYS A 141 -7.70 -20.94 7.13
CA CYS A 141 -6.78 -19.86 6.76
C CYS A 141 -5.74 -19.60 7.85
N ARG A 142 -4.46 -19.50 7.47
CA ARG A 142 -3.35 -19.21 8.41
C ARG A 142 -3.47 -17.84 9.05
N ASN A 143 -3.95 -16.89 8.26
CA ASN A 143 -3.82 -15.46 8.52
C ASN A 143 -5.04 -14.93 9.27
N CYS A 144 -6.26 -15.40 8.95
CA CYS A 144 -7.49 -14.97 9.65
C CYS A 144 -8.25 -16.11 10.35
N GLY A 145 -7.89 -17.38 10.18
CA GLY A 145 -8.61 -18.51 10.79
C GLY A 145 -9.92 -18.92 10.09
N GLY A 146 -10.33 -18.22 9.03
CA GLY A 146 -11.56 -18.50 8.28
C GLY A 146 -11.53 -19.77 7.44
N PRO A 147 -12.69 -20.26 6.95
CA PRO A 147 -12.84 -21.50 6.19
C PRO A 147 -12.44 -21.33 4.72
N HIS A 148 -11.18 -20.98 4.47
CA HIS A 148 -10.62 -20.78 3.13
C HIS A 148 -9.08 -20.84 3.14
N ARG A 149 -8.46 -21.02 1.96
CA ARG A 149 -6.98 -21.03 1.82
C ARG A 149 -6.39 -19.64 2.05
N SER A 150 -5.14 -19.58 2.52
CA SER A 150 -4.47 -18.34 2.91
C SER A 150 -4.19 -17.37 1.75
N ASP A 151 -4.13 -17.87 0.51
CA ASP A 151 -3.98 -17.08 -0.72
C ASP A 151 -5.31 -16.50 -1.25
N SER A 152 -6.43 -16.91 -0.66
CA SER A 152 -7.78 -16.48 -1.06
C SER A 152 -7.98 -14.97 -0.95
N ARG A 153 -8.77 -14.42 -1.89
CA ARG A 153 -9.24 -13.03 -1.81
C ARG A 153 -10.25 -12.80 -0.68
N ARG A 154 -10.81 -13.87 -0.09
CA ARG A 154 -11.72 -13.80 1.06
C ARG A 154 -11.00 -13.51 2.38
N CYS A 155 -9.67 -13.64 2.41
CA CYS A 155 -8.87 -13.43 3.61
C CYS A 155 -8.83 -11.95 3.99
N LEU A 156 -9.50 -11.57 5.08
CA LEU A 156 -9.47 -10.21 5.63
C LEU A 156 -8.07 -9.78 6.09
N ALA A 157 -7.23 -10.74 6.46
CA ALA A 157 -5.84 -10.51 6.85
C ALA A 157 -4.90 -10.23 5.67
N ARG A 158 -5.40 -10.29 4.43
CA ARG A 158 -4.62 -10.03 3.22
C ARG A 158 -4.19 -8.55 3.18
N PRO A 159 -2.89 -8.26 3.04
CA PRO A 159 -2.40 -6.89 2.86
C PRO A 159 -3.04 -6.21 1.66
N THR A 160 -3.40 -4.94 1.84
CA THR A 160 -4.01 -4.10 0.80
C THR A 160 -3.01 -3.04 0.31
N ARG A 161 -3.43 -2.22 -0.67
CA ARG A 161 -2.66 -1.04 -1.09
C ARG A 161 -2.41 -0.04 0.04
N LEU A 162 -3.23 -0.04 1.09
CA LEU A 162 -3.07 0.82 2.26
C LEU A 162 -2.11 0.22 3.30
N GLY A 163 -1.63 -1.00 3.07
CA GLY A 163 -0.70 -1.70 3.93
C GLY A 163 -1.26 -2.97 4.56
N ALA A 164 -0.47 -3.53 5.48
CA ALA A 164 -0.87 -4.68 6.28
C ALA A 164 -1.89 -4.27 7.36
N PRO A 165 -2.81 -5.17 7.74
CA PRO A 165 -3.74 -4.92 8.83
C PRO A 165 -3.02 -4.62 10.15
N ARG A 166 -3.63 -3.74 10.97
CA ARG A 166 -3.13 -3.44 12.31
C ARG A 166 -3.41 -4.58 13.28
N LYS A 167 -2.72 -4.57 14.43
CA LYS A 167 -2.86 -5.60 15.47
C LYS A 167 -4.30 -5.68 16.01
N GLU A 168 -4.99 -4.54 16.18
CA GLU A 168 -6.39 -4.54 16.63
C GLU A 168 -7.32 -5.15 15.59
N GLN A 169 -7.12 -4.82 14.31
CA GLN A 169 -7.91 -5.38 13.21
C GLN A 169 -7.70 -6.91 13.11
N MET A 170 -6.47 -7.37 13.32
CA MET A 170 -6.15 -8.80 13.28
C MET A 170 -6.92 -9.60 14.34
N LYS A 171 -7.08 -9.04 15.54
CA LYS A 171 -7.87 -9.67 16.61
C LYS A 171 -9.31 -9.88 16.16
N THR A 172 -9.93 -8.87 15.57
CA THR A 172 -11.30 -8.97 15.02
C THR A 172 -11.37 -9.99 13.88
N PHE A 173 -10.40 -9.99 12.97
CA PHE A 173 -10.37 -10.94 11.85
C PHE A 173 -10.25 -12.38 12.31
N TRP A 174 -9.45 -12.66 13.35
CA TRP A 174 -9.39 -14.00 13.95
C TRP A 174 -10.71 -14.42 14.59
N GLN A 175 -11.37 -13.52 15.32
CA GLN A 175 -12.66 -13.83 15.93
C GLN A 175 -13.73 -14.15 14.88
N VAL A 176 -13.82 -13.34 13.83
CA VAL A 176 -14.77 -13.56 12.73
C VAL A 176 -14.44 -14.83 11.97
N GLY A 177 -13.17 -15.02 11.59
CA GLY A 177 -12.73 -16.19 10.85
C GLY A 177 -12.94 -17.49 11.62
N GLU A 178 -12.60 -17.53 12.92
CA GLU A 178 -12.86 -18.72 13.74
C GLU A 178 -14.35 -19.00 13.84
N ARG A 179 -15.20 -17.98 14.03
CA ARG A 179 -16.65 -18.15 14.07
C ARG A 179 -17.20 -18.76 12.77
N GLU A 180 -16.75 -18.26 11.62
CA GLU A 180 -17.14 -18.80 10.30
C GLU A 180 -16.66 -20.23 10.13
N TYR A 181 -15.43 -20.52 10.53
CA TYR A 181 -14.85 -21.86 10.45
C TYR A 181 -15.66 -22.87 11.29
N GLN A 182 -15.99 -22.51 12.53
CA GLN A 182 -16.80 -23.34 13.42
C GLN A 182 -18.24 -23.51 12.91
N ALA A 183 -18.82 -22.52 12.22
CA ALA A 183 -20.12 -22.67 11.59
C ALA A 183 -20.09 -23.70 10.45
N VAL A 184 -19.05 -23.68 9.61
CA VAL A 184 -18.87 -24.66 8.53
C VAL A 184 -18.67 -26.07 9.09
N LEU A 185 -17.88 -26.24 10.16
CA LEU A 185 -17.71 -27.56 10.78
C LEU A 185 -19.02 -28.11 11.34
N ARG A 186 -19.84 -27.27 12.00
CA ARG A 186 -21.16 -27.67 12.51
C ARG A 186 -22.12 -28.05 11.39
N ALA A 187 -22.13 -27.30 10.28
CA ALA A 187 -22.96 -27.62 9.13
C ALA A 187 -22.58 -28.99 8.53
N LYS A 188 -21.29 -29.24 8.33
CA LYS A 188 -20.81 -30.54 7.82
C LYS A 188 -21.17 -31.71 8.72
N ALA A 189 -21.00 -31.56 10.04
CA ALA A 189 -21.38 -32.60 10.99
C ALA A 189 -22.89 -32.89 10.96
N ALA A 190 -23.73 -31.85 10.78
CA ALA A 190 -25.16 -32.01 10.64
C ALA A 190 -25.56 -32.71 9.33
N GLU A 191 -24.90 -32.39 8.22
CA GLU A 191 -25.09 -33.07 6.93
C GLU A 191 -24.68 -34.56 7.00
N GLU A 192 -23.55 -34.87 7.64
CA GLU A 192 -23.08 -36.25 7.87
C GLU A 192 -24.07 -37.03 8.75
N SER A 193 -24.63 -36.39 9.78
CA SER A 193 -25.65 -37.01 10.64
C SER A 193 -26.97 -37.24 9.90
N ALA A 194 -27.36 -36.33 9.01
CA ALA A 194 -28.60 -36.46 8.23
C ALA A 194 -28.51 -37.50 7.11
N THR A 195 -27.30 -37.78 6.60
CA THR A 195 -27.05 -38.79 5.55
C THR A 195 -26.82 -40.19 6.11
N SER A 196 -26.57 -40.31 7.42
CA SER A 196 -26.40 -41.59 8.13
C SER A 196 -27.66 -42.05 8.89
N ALA A 197 -28.73 -41.25 8.88
CA ALA A 197 -30.04 -41.54 9.46
C ALA A 197 -31.01 -42.09 8.40
#